data_AF-A0A533TCX1-F1
#
_entry.id   AF-A0A533TCX1-F1
#
_cell.length_a   1.000
_cell.length_b   1.000
_cell.length_c   1.000
_cell.angle_alpha   90.00
_cell.angle_beta   90.00
_cell.angle_gamma   90.00
#
_symmetry.space_group_name_H-M   'P 1'
#
loop_
_entity.id
_entity.type
_entity.pdbx_description
1 polymer ?
#
loop_
_entity_poly.entity_id
_entity_poly.type
_entity_poly.pdbx_seq_one_letter_code
_entity_poly.pdbx_strand_id
1 'polypeptide(L)'
;MKIGIDFDNTIARYDSSFRRTALANQLISQEWKGKSKTDLRDYLRTLPEGELLWMRLQGQVYGKFMHQAEIMPGFVEFMLKCRLRGHKILIVSHKTEFGHFDVEQTSLREEALKWMESKRFFDPDFFGMEREDVFFADTREEKVARIAELECDCFIDDLPEVFAEKTFPESVEKVLYGKYRPDETMKSVIPLSSWEEISRHLLGISTGEEEKSLMELMTDMPIEALEKVSGRGNSRIYKVRSNEGSSYALKIYPGADAAGRSRLTTEYNAIVFLRGHGVDALPEVFSMDENSNFGLYSWIDGSSVDGVDRSALHQAVDFIFRLHEISRQEVTCQISLASEACLSLTELVRQVDARLQRLQVVSSQYSALQEFFTREFLPLWQDLTLSAREAWPESSKTADLPECYRILSPSDFGFHNAISVDGRLSFIDFEYFGWDDPVKLTADFLWHPAMQLSPEIASGWQNAMLKLFADDPDFAHRLNVAMPLYGMRWIMILLNEFLPGIAERRRLAGGGECNNEADAQRIQLQKAMLYRDRVATMYANAFLFADKNIPT
;
A
#
# COMPACT_ATOMS: atom_id res chain seq x y z
N MET A 1 26.19 11.46 -16.60
CA MET A 1 25.05 12.26 -17.12
C MET A 1 24.75 13.39 -16.16
N LYS A 2 24.28 14.53 -16.67
CA LYS A 2 23.60 15.59 -15.95
C LYS A 2 22.09 15.39 -16.08
N ILE A 3 21.41 15.09 -14.99
CA ILE A 3 19.97 14.83 -14.96
C ILE A 3 19.29 16.00 -14.27
N GLY A 4 18.48 16.74 -15.02
CA GLY A 4 17.63 17.80 -14.48
C GLY A 4 16.29 17.25 -14.02
N ILE A 5 15.78 17.74 -12.89
CA ILE A 5 14.54 17.26 -12.28
C ILE A 5 13.72 18.45 -11.80
N ASP A 6 12.43 18.47 -12.12
CA ASP A 6 11.49 19.40 -11.48
C ASP A 6 11.29 19.05 -9.99
N PHE A 7 10.90 20.03 -9.19
CA PHE A 7 10.70 19.84 -7.77
C PHE A 7 9.25 19.50 -7.38
N ASP A 8 8.28 20.30 -7.81
CA ASP A 8 6.93 20.30 -7.25
C ASP A 8 6.03 19.24 -7.90
N ASN A 9 5.60 18.22 -7.15
CA ASN A 9 4.90 17.00 -7.62
C ASN A 9 5.77 16.02 -8.42
N THR A 10 7.04 16.35 -8.70
CA THR A 10 8.03 15.41 -9.26
C THR A 10 8.90 14.80 -8.15
N ILE A 11 9.42 15.64 -7.24
CA ILE A 11 10.19 15.24 -6.05
C ILE A 11 9.33 15.33 -4.79
N ALA A 12 8.72 16.49 -4.56
CA ALA A 12 7.90 16.75 -3.38
C ALA A 12 6.43 16.42 -3.66
N ARG A 13 5.87 15.50 -2.88
CA ARG A 13 4.46 15.08 -2.94
C ARG A 13 3.64 15.79 -1.87
N TYR A 14 2.53 16.40 -2.29
CA TYR A 14 1.73 17.28 -1.43
C TYR A 14 0.33 16.75 -1.09
N ASP A 15 -0.10 15.60 -1.60
CA ASP A 15 -1.48 15.10 -1.43
C ASP A 15 -1.94 15.07 0.04
N SER A 16 -1.09 14.56 0.93
CA SER A 16 -1.37 14.51 2.36
C SER A 16 -1.37 15.90 2.99
N SER A 17 -0.43 16.77 2.61
CA SER A 17 -0.33 18.16 3.07
C SER A 17 -1.57 18.98 2.68
N PHE A 18 -2.04 18.87 1.44
CA PHE A 18 -3.26 19.54 0.97
C PHE A 18 -4.48 19.11 1.79
N ARG A 19 -4.67 17.81 2.00
CA ARG A 19 -5.80 17.29 2.79
C ARG A 19 -5.74 17.75 4.24
N ARG A 20 -4.58 17.67 4.90
CA ARG A 20 -4.41 18.11 6.30
C ARG A 20 -4.68 19.59 6.47
N THR A 21 -4.13 20.43 5.59
CA THR A 21 -4.34 21.89 5.65
C THR A 21 -5.80 22.25 5.36
N ALA A 22 -6.46 21.57 4.41
CA ALA A 22 -7.87 21.79 4.15
C ALA A 22 -8.78 21.40 5.33
N LEU A 23 -8.47 20.31 6.04
CA LEU A 23 -9.15 19.92 7.28
C LEU A 23 -8.92 20.96 8.39
N ALA A 24 -7.68 21.39 8.58
CA ALA A 24 -7.32 22.38 9.61
C ALA A 24 -8.03 23.73 9.38
N ASN A 25 -8.19 24.12 8.11
CA ASN A 25 -8.91 25.31 7.70
C ASN A 25 -10.44 25.12 7.61
N GLN A 26 -10.96 23.94 7.99
CA GLN A 26 -12.38 23.60 7.93
C GLN A 26 -13.00 23.74 6.52
N LEU A 27 -12.18 23.60 5.47
CA LEU A 27 -12.63 23.63 4.08
C LEU A 27 -13.27 22.31 3.66
N ILE A 28 -12.95 21.22 4.37
CA ILE A 28 -13.53 19.89 4.20
C ILE A 28 -13.81 19.28 5.57
N SER A 29 -14.77 18.35 5.64
CA SER A 29 -15.05 17.57 6.85
C SER A 29 -14.15 16.33 6.94
N GLN A 30 -14.06 15.73 8.14
CA GLN A 30 -13.38 14.43 8.35
C GLN A 30 -14.00 13.31 7.50
N GLU A 31 -15.29 13.45 7.15
CA GLU A 31 -16.03 12.51 6.31
C GLU A 31 -15.83 12.72 4.81
N TRP A 32 -15.07 13.74 4.40
CA TRP A 32 -14.82 14.01 2.98
C TRP A 32 -14.05 12.84 2.33
N LYS A 33 -14.66 12.28 1.28
CA LYS A 33 -14.24 11.01 0.65
C LYS A 33 -13.27 11.16 -0.52
N GLY A 34 -12.93 12.40 -0.90
CA GLY A 34 -11.96 12.62 -1.97
C GLY A 34 -10.57 12.13 -1.57
N LYS A 35 -9.77 11.71 -2.57
CA LYS A 35 -8.53 10.98 -2.35
C LYS A 35 -7.30 11.68 -2.91
N SER A 36 -7.51 12.63 -3.82
CA SER A 36 -6.42 13.33 -4.50
C SER A 36 -6.49 14.84 -4.30
N LYS A 37 -5.36 15.50 -4.53
CA LYS A 37 -5.27 16.96 -4.70
C LYS A 37 -6.27 17.46 -5.75
N THR A 38 -6.48 16.71 -6.83
CA THR A 38 -7.44 17.03 -7.90
C THR A 38 -8.87 17.00 -7.39
N ASP A 39 -9.27 15.95 -6.65
CA ASP A 39 -10.62 15.86 -6.06
C ASP A 39 -10.87 17.04 -5.12
N LEU A 40 -9.86 17.44 -4.33
CA LEU A 40 -9.95 18.56 -3.42
C LEU A 40 -10.11 19.88 -4.16
N ARG A 41 -9.27 20.13 -5.17
CA ARG A 41 -9.37 21.33 -6.01
C ARG A 41 -10.74 21.44 -6.65
N ASP A 42 -11.19 20.37 -7.28
CA ASP A 42 -12.44 20.35 -8.03
C ASP A 42 -13.64 20.53 -7.07
N TYR A 43 -13.59 19.93 -5.88
CA TYR A 43 -14.55 20.19 -4.80
C TYR A 43 -14.55 21.66 -4.37
N LEU A 44 -13.40 22.24 -4.02
CA LEU A 44 -13.31 23.62 -3.55
C LEU A 44 -13.81 24.63 -4.58
N ARG A 45 -13.59 24.37 -5.87
CA ARG A 45 -14.10 25.20 -6.97
C ARG A 45 -15.64 25.21 -7.08
N THR A 46 -16.32 24.24 -6.47
CA THR A 46 -17.79 24.27 -6.38
C THR A 46 -18.31 25.19 -5.27
N LEU A 47 -17.45 25.64 -4.35
CA LEU A 47 -17.82 26.52 -3.24
C LEU A 47 -17.80 28.00 -3.65
N PRO A 48 -18.49 28.88 -2.89
CA PRO A 48 -18.36 30.33 -3.05
C PRO A 48 -16.90 30.77 -2.91
N GLU A 49 -16.43 31.61 -3.84
CA GLU A 49 -15.02 32.03 -3.93
C GLU A 49 -14.02 30.86 -4.08
N GLY A 50 -14.46 29.73 -4.65
CA GLY A 50 -13.70 28.48 -4.71
C GLY A 50 -12.29 28.59 -5.29
N GLU A 51 -12.09 29.38 -6.36
CA GLU A 51 -10.74 29.62 -6.92
C GLU A 51 -9.85 30.37 -5.94
N LEU A 52 -10.39 31.37 -5.23
CA LEU A 52 -9.62 32.12 -4.23
C LEU A 52 -9.26 31.22 -3.03
N LEU A 53 -10.18 30.36 -2.59
CA LEU A 53 -9.92 29.36 -1.56
C LEU A 53 -8.82 28.39 -1.99
N TRP A 54 -8.88 27.91 -3.22
CA TRP A 54 -7.87 27.03 -3.80
C TRP A 54 -6.48 27.72 -3.85
N MET A 55 -6.40 28.94 -4.37
CA MET A 55 -5.15 29.70 -4.44
C MET A 55 -4.55 29.98 -3.05
N ARG A 56 -5.37 30.34 -2.06
CA ARG A 56 -4.92 30.53 -0.67
C ARG A 56 -4.39 29.23 -0.07
N LEU A 57 -5.08 28.13 -0.29
CA LEU A 57 -4.65 26.81 0.18
C LEU A 57 -3.30 26.42 -0.45
N GLN A 58 -3.11 26.67 -1.75
CA GLN A 58 -1.83 26.44 -2.42
C GLN A 58 -0.70 27.27 -1.79
N GLY A 59 -0.91 28.57 -1.58
CA GLY A 59 0.10 29.44 -0.94
C GLY A 59 0.53 28.93 0.44
N GLN A 60 -0.42 28.50 1.26
CA GLN A 60 -0.13 27.92 2.58
C GLN A 60 0.61 26.58 2.50
N VAL A 61 0.21 25.68 1.60
CA VAL A 61 0.81 24.34 1.46
C VAL A 61 2.23 24.43 0.91
N TYR A 62 2.45 25.25 -0.10
CA TYR A 62 3.77 25.39 -0.73
C TYR A 62 4.75 26.28 0.06
N GLY A 63 4.24 27.10 0.98
CA GLY A 63 5.05 27.87 1.91
C GLY A 63 5.04 27.23 3.29
N LYS A 64 4.23 27.81 4.19
CA LYS A 64 4.15 27.46 5.62
C LYS A 64 4.10 25.95 5.94
N PHE A 65 3.32 25.18 5.18
CA PHE A 65 3.11 23.75 5.44
C PHE A 65 3.94 22.83 4.55
N MET A 66 4.94 23.37 3.85
CA MET A 66 5.80 22.58 2.97
C MET A 66 6.58 21.49 3.72
N HIS A 67 6.93 21.73 4.99
CA HIS A 67 7.54 20.73 5.88
C HIS A 67 6.73 19.42 6.01
N GLN A 68 5.43 19.45 5.66
CA GLN A 68 4.56 18.27 5.68
C GLN A 68 4.57 17.48 4.36
N ALA A 69 5.25 17.97 3.33
CA ALA A 69 5.38 17.27 2.06
C ALA A 69 6.27 16.03 2.21
N GLU A 70 5.93 15.00 1.45
CA GLU A 70 6.62 13.71 1.46
C GLU A 70 7.51 13.59 0.22
N ILE A 71 8.59 12.81 0.31
CA ILE A 71 9.38 12.49 -0.89
C ILE A 71 8.56 11.53 -1.77
N MET A 72 8.61 11.73 -3.09
CA MET A 72 7.96 10.83 -4.04
C MET A 72 8.53 9.40 -3.92
N PRO A 73 7.69 8.35 -3.86
CA PRO A 73 8.17 6.98 -3.69
C PRO A 73 9.18 6.57 -4.77
N GLY A 74 10.31 6.01 -4.34
CA GLY A 74 11.41 5.56 -5.20
C GLY A 74 12.44 6.63 -5.56
N PHE A 75 12.18 7.91 -5.29
CA PHE A 75 13.14 8.99 -5.60
C PHE A 75 14.45 8.86 -4.82
N VAL A 76 14.40 8.48 -3.54
CA VAL A 76 15.61 8.29 -2.71
C VAL A 76 16.54 7.25 -3.32
N GLU A 77 15.99 6.09 -3.72
CA GLU A 77 16.77 5.04 -4.38
C GLU A 77 17.36 5.51 -5.71
N PHE A 78 16.60 6.26 -6.51
CA PHE A 78 17.10 6.85 -7.75
C PHE A 78 18.29 7.76 -7.49
N MET A 79 18.18 8.69 -6.54
CA MET A 79 19.24 9.62 -6.17
C MET A 79 20.51 8.92 -5.69
N LEU A 80 20.39 7.90 -4.82
CA LEU A 80 21.54 7.14 -4.33
C LEU A 80 22.20 6.33 -5.45
N LYS A 81 21.43 5.74 -6.38
CA LYS A 81 21.98 5.09 -7.57
C LYS A 81 22.72 6.07 -8.48
N CYS A 82 22.16 7.28 -8.67
CA CYS A 82 22.82 8.33 -9.42
C CYS A 82 24.16 8.71 -8.80
N ARG A 83 24.21 8.87 -7.48
CA ARG A 83 25.44 9.12 -6.72
C ARG A 83 26.47 8.01 -6.89
N LEU A 84 26.08 6.74 -6.69
CA LEU A 84 26.97 5.58 -6.81
C LEU A 84 27.62 5.47 -8.20
N ARG A 85 26.92 5.95 -9.23
CA ARG A 85 27.39 5.93 -10.62
C ARG A 85 27.96 7.26 -11.12
N GLY A 86 28.11 8.25 -10.23
CA GLY A 86 28.70 9.55 -10.57
C GLY A 86 27.86 10.40 -11.52
N HIS A 87 26.53 10.22 -11.54
CA HIS A 87 25.63 11.13 -12.25
C HIS A 87 25.44 12.41 -11.45
N LYS A 88 25.43 13.56 -12.13
CA LYS A 88 25.15 14.86 -11.53
C LYS A 88 23.65 15.12 -11.59
N ILE A 89 23.05 15.43 -10.45
CA ILE A 89 21.63 15.81 -10.36
C ILE A 89 21.55 17.33 -10.21
N LEU A 90 20.62 17.93 -10.96
CA LEU A 90 20.31 19.35 -10.92
C LEU A 90 18.81 19.50 -10.69
N ILE A 91 18.40 20.33 -9.73
CA ILE A 91 16.97 20.62 -9.51
C ILE A 91 16.67 21.92 -10.24
N VAL A 92 15.74 21.90 -11.19
CA VAL A 92 15.34 23.10 -11.94
C VAL A 92 13.82 23.19 -11.89
N SER A 93 13.29 24.16 -11.15
CA SER A 93 11.84 24.25 -10.94
C SER A 93 11.30 25.66 -11.14
N HIS A 94 10.11 25.73 -11.71
CA HIS A 94 9.35 26.98 -11.81
C HIS A 94 8.62 27.19 -10.49
N LYS A 95 9.17 28.07 -9.66
CA LYS A 95 8.68 28.36 -8.32
C LYS A 95 8.86 29.84 -8.05
N THR A 96 7.75 30.57 -7.99
CA THR A 96 7.76 32.00 -7.64
C THR A 96 8.33 32.19 -6.24
N GLU A 97 8.97 33.32 -5.99
CA GLU A 97 9.53 33.61 -4.67
C GLU A 97 8.45 33.68 -3.59
N PHE A 98 7.30 34.30 -3.89
CA PHE A 98 6.17 34.42 -2.98
C PHE A 98 4.90 33.76 -3.54
N GLY A 99 4.05 33.25 -2.65
CA GLY A 99 2.75 32.68 -3.01
C GLY A 99 1.71 33.75 -3.36
N HIS A 100 0.77 33.40 -4.23
CA HIS A 100 -0.38 34.27 -4.51
C HIS A 100 -1.22 34.47 -3.25
N PHE A 101 -1.43 35.74 -2.86
CA PHE A 101 -2.22 36.14 -1.68
C PHE A 101 -1.64 35.73 -0.33
N ASP A 102 -0.34 35.43 -0.24
CA ASP A 102 0.32 35.18 1.04
C ASP A 102 0.53 36.50 1.81
N VAL A 103 -0.27 36.70 2.86
CA VAL A 103 -0.16 37.85 3.77
C VAL A 103 1.11 37.76 4.62
N GLU A 104 1.63 36.55 4.86
CA GLU A 104 2.83 36.31 5.67
C GLU A 104 4.14 36.50 4.87
N GLN A 105 4.06 36.69 3.54
CA GLN A 105 5.21 36.80 2.62
C GLN A 105 6.27 35.69 2.84
N THR A 106 5.82 34.46 3.03
CA THR A 106 6.73 33.31 3.19
C THR A 106 7.40 33.02 1.85
N SER A 107 8.73 32.98 1.83
CA SER A 107 9.47 32.63 0.61
C SER A 107 9.31 31.14 0.31
N LEU A 108 8.65 30.82 -0.81
CA LEU A 108 8.41 29.45 -1.24
C LEU A 108 9.73 28.75 -1.60
N ARG A 109 10.72 29.51 -2.08
CA ARG A 109 12.05 29.01 -2.44
C ARG A 109 12.87 28.66 -1.20
N GLU A 110 12.81 29.50 -0.16
CA GLU A 110 13.49 29.22 1.11
C GLU A 110 12.88 28.02 1.83
N GLU A 111 11.56 27.91 1.88
CA GLU A 111 10.88 26.74 2.46
C GLU A 111 11.23 25.45 1.69
N ALA A 112 11.41 25.53 0.37
CA ALA A 112 11.88 24.39 -0.41
C ALA A 112 13.30 23.95 -0.05
N LEU A 113 14.22 24.91 0.11
CA LEU A 113 15.58 24.60 0.54
C LEU A 113 15.61 24.05 1.97
N LYS A 114 14.79 24.58 2.88
CA LYS A 114 14.66 24.03 4.25
C LYS A 114 14.10 22.61 4.23
N TRP A 115 13.10 22.34 3.39
CA TRP A 115 12.56 21.01 3.21
C TRP A 115 13.64 20.06 2.66
N MET A 116 14.36 20.42 1.60
CA MET A 116 15.45 19.62 1.04
C MET A 116 16.54 19.32 2.08
N GLU A 117 16.92 20.31 2.89
CA GLU A 117 17.86 20.14 4.00
C GLU A 117 17.33 19.11 5.02
N SER A 118 16.06 19.23 5.43
CA SER A 118 15.41 18.27 6.33
C SER A 118 15.32 16.84 5.76
N LYS A 119 15.42 16.72 4.43
CA LYS A 119 15.43 15.46 3.68
C LYS A 119 16.83 15.00 3.28
N ARG A 120 17.88 15.61 3.84
CA ARG A 120 19.29 15.24 3.64
C ARG A 120 19.81 15.40 2.20
N PHE A 121 19.21 16.27 1.39
CA PHE A 121 19.69 16.57 0.01
C PHE A 121 21.14 17.04 0.02
N PHE A 122 21.48 17.90 0.97
CA PHE A 122 22.79 18.52 1.09
C PHE A 122 23.72 17.79 2.06
N ASP A 123 23.33 16.60 2.54
CA ASP A 123 24.18 15.77 3.40
C ASP A 123 25.25 15.07 2.53
N PRO A 124 26.55 15.37 2.74
CA PRO A 124 27.63 14.84 1.93
C PRO A 124 27.76 13.31 2.03
N ASP A 125 27.28 12.68 3.11
CA ASP A 125 27.36 11.24 3.34
C ASP A 125 26.13 10.49 2.81
N PHE A 126 25.07 11.22 2.43
CA PHE A 126 23.85 10.66 1.86
C PHE A 126 23.70 11.01 0.38
N PHE A 127 22.96 12.07 0.04
CA PHE A 127 22.78 12.48 -1.36
C PHE A 127 23.99 13.26 -1.89
N GLY A 128 24.60 14.13 -1.08
CA GLY A 128 25.74 14.98 -1.44
C GLY A 128 25.48 15.89 -2.63
N MET A 129 24.26 16.45 -2.72
CA MET A 129 23.97 17.54 -3.64
C MET A 129 24.53 18.85 -3.09
N GLU A 130 25.00 19.74 -3.96
CA GLU A 130 25.40 21.09 -3.57
C GLU A 130 24.20 22.03 -3.64
N ARG A 131 24.13 23.05 -2.77
CA ARG A 131 23.01 24.00 -2.78
C ARG A 131 22.92 24.79 -4.09
N GLU A 132 24.07 24.97 -4.74
CA GLU A 132 24.23 25.62 -6.03
C GLU A 132 23.66 24.80 -7.19
N ASP A 133 23.32 23.51 -6.98
CA ASP A 133 22.67 22.65 -7.97
C ASP A 133 21.14 22.83 -8.02
N VAL A 134 20.59 23.73 -7.18
CA VAL A 134 19.17 24.01 -7.09
C VAL A 134 18.86 25.37 -7.72
N PHE A 135 18.04 25.35 -8.77
CA PHE A 135 17.69 26.51 -9.57
C PHE A 135 16.19 26.72 -9.58
N PHE A 136 15.76 27.88 -9.09
CA PHE A 136 14.38 28.33 -9.20
C PHE A 136 14.24 29.38 -10.30
N ALA A 137 13.15 29.30 -11.04
CA ALA A 137 12.76 30.26 -12.07
C ALA A 137 11.39 30.87 -11.74
N ASP A 138 11.17 32.13 -12.10
CA ASP A 138 9.89 32.82 -11.88
C ASP A 138 8.88 32.52 -12.98
N THR A 139 9.35 32.07 -14.13
CA THR A 139 8.51 31.67 -15.26
C THR A 139 8.92 30.31 -15.82
N ARG A 140 8.03 29.69 -16.60
CA ARG A 140 8.32 28.43 -17.27
C ARG A 140 9.37 28.61 -18.37
N GLU A 141 9.33 29.74 -19.06
CA GLU A 141 10.28 30.11 -20.10
C GLU A 141 11.70 30.24 -19.53
N GLU A 142 11.84 30.88 -18.36
CA GLU A 142 13.11 30.95 -17.63
C GLU A 142 13.59 29.57 -17.16
N LYS A 143 12.68 28.72 -16.67
CA LYS A 143 13.01 27.32 -16.32
C LYS A 143 13.60 26.60 -17.53
N VAL A 144 12.96 26.69 -18.68
CA VAL A 144 13.43 26.06 -19.93
C VAL A 144 14.77 26.64 -20.40
N ALA A 145 14.95 27.96 -20.30
CA ALA A 145 16.23 28.59 -20.60
C ALA A 145 17.35 28.08 -19.67
N ARG A 146 17.06 27.88 -18.38
CA ARG A 146 18.01 27.33 -17.41
C ARG A 146 18.35 25.86 -17.69
N ILE A 147 17.38 25.04 -18.10
CA ILE A 147 17.64 23.66 -18.55
C ILE A 147 18.62 23.64 -19.73
N ALA A 148 18.46 24.56 -20.67
CA ALA A 148 19.36 24.70 -21.81
C ALA A 148 20.77 25.13 -21.39
N GLU A 149 20.87 26.13 -20.50
CA GLU A 149 22.14 26.67 -19.99
C GLU A 149 22.96 25.63 -19.21
N LEU A 150 22.29 24.76 -18.45
CA LEU A 150 22.93 23.71 -17.66
C LEU A 150 23.40 22.52 -18.49
N GLU A 151 22.98 22.45 -19.76
CA GLU A 151 23.29 21.36 -20.70
C GLU A 151 22.91 19.99 -20.11
N CYS A 152 21.67 19.86 -19.60
CA CYS A 152 21.16 18.58 -19.10
C CYS A 152 21.16 17.52 -20.22
N ASP A 153 21.51 16.27 -19.90
CA ASP A 153 21.35 15.15 -20.83
C ASP A 153 19.88 14.68 -20.87
N CYS A 154 19.19 14.77 -19.72
CA CYS A 154 17.80 14.37 -19.54
C CYS A 154 17.10 15.36 -18.59
N PHE A 155 15.81 15.58 -18.79
CA PHE A 155 14.96 16.34 -17.89
C PHE A 155 13.68 15.58 -17.52
N ILE A 156 13.40 15.52 -16.22
CA ILE A 156 12.24 14.83 -15.63
C ILE A 156 11.28 15.87 -15.07
N ASP A 157 10.02 15.84 -15.52
CA ASP A 157 8.98 16.78 -15.09
C ASP A 157 7.61 16.09 -15.09
N ASP A 158 6.72 16.46 -14.18
CA ASP A 158 5.32 15.99 -14.21
C ASP A 158 4.44 16.79 -15.18
N LEU A 159 4.88 17.97 -15.62
CA LEU A 159 4.08 18.91 -16.39
C LEU A 159 4.39 18.84 -17.91
N PRO A 160 3.48 18.32 -18.76
CA PRO A 160 3.73 18.20 -20.20
C PRO A 160 3.94 19.55 -20.91
N GLU A 161 3.39 20.63 -20.36
CA GLU A 161 3.53 21.99 -20.90
C GLU A 161 4.98 22.47 -20.90
N VAL A 162 5.83 22.00 -19.98
CA VAL A 162 7.27 22.32 -19.97
C VAL A 162 7.93 21.78 -21.22
N PHE A 163 7.61 20.55 -21.62
CA PHE A 163 8.15 19.92 -22.82
C PHE A 163 7.58 20.48 -24.13
N ALA A 164 6.44 21.18 -24.05
CA ALA A 164 5.77 21.81 -25.18
C ALA A 164 6.29 23.22 -25.48
N GLU A 165 7.10 23.80 -24.60
CA GLU A 165 7.74 25.09 -24.82
C GLU A 165 8.62 25.06 -26.08
N LYS A 166 8.46 26.07 -26.93
CA LYS A 166 9.14 26.12 -28.25
C LYS A 166 10.66 26.16 -28.14
N THR A 167 11.17 26.71 -27.05
CA THR A 167 12.60 26.87 -26.78
C THR A 167 13.18 25.70 -26.00
N PHE A 168 12.40 24.64 -25.74
CA PHE A 168 12.90 23.46 -25.04
C PHE A 168 14.00 22.77 -25.86
N PRO A 169 15.20 22.50 -25.29
CA PRO A 169 16.31 21.99 -26.07
C PRO A 169 16.03 20.61 -26.67
N GLU A 170 16.24 20.45 -27.98
CA GLU A 170 15.97 19.21 -28.69
C GLU A 170 16.91 18.05 -28.32
N SER A 171 18.11 18.37 -27.82
CA SER A 171 19.11 17.38 -27.40
C SER A 171 18.85 16.75 -26.03
N VAL A 172 17.94 17.33 -25.24
CA VAL A 172 17.63 16.87 -23.88
C VAL A 172 16.56 15.79 -23.97
N GLU A 173 16.83 14.62 -23.40
CA GLU A 173 15.83 13.56 -23.28
C GLU A 173 14.67 13.99 -22.36
N LYS A 174 13.43 13.81 -22.81
CA LYS A 174 12.22 14.31 -22.14
C LYS A 174 11.49 13.18 -21.43
N VAL A 175 11.53 13.17 -20.10
CA VAL A 175 10.83 12.18 -19.28
C VAL A 175 9.64 12.84 -18.59
N LEU A 176 8.44 12.43 -18.96
CA LEU A 176 7.20 12.91 -18.36
C LEU A 176 6.79 11.98 -17.21
N TYR A 177 6.89 12.48 -15.99
CA TYR A 177 6.55 11.74 -14.79
C TYR A 177 5.04 11.77 -14.51
N GLY A 178 4.39 10.61 -14.52
CA GLY A 178 2.98 10.49 -14.18
C GLY A 178 2.24 9.42 -14.98
N LYS A 179 0.93 9.32 -14.75
CA LYS A 179 0.06 8.38 -15.46
C LYS A 179 -0.62 9.09 -16.62
N TYR A 180 0.00 9.02 -17.80
CA TYR A 180 -0.51 9.59 -19.03
C TYR A 180 -0.95 8.51 -20.00
N ARG A 181 -2.01 8.74 -20.78
CA ARG A 181 -2.34 7.81 -21.88
C ARG A 181 -1.33 8.01 -23.02
N PRO A 182 -0.93 6.95 -23.74
CA PRO A 182 -0.02 7.06 -24.89
C PRO A 182 -0.50 8.10 -25.91
N ASP A 183 -1.82 8.16 -26.13
CA ASP A 183 -2.49 9.04 -27.08
C ASP A 183 -2.45 10.53 -26.68
N GLU A 184 -2.17 10.82 -25.41
CA GLU A 184 -2.11 12.18 -24.83
C GLU A 184 -0.69 12.77 -24.86
N THR A 185 0.30 12.00 -25.31
CA THR A 185 1.72 12.38 -25.23
C THR A 185 2.31 12.76 -26.58
N MET A 186 3.21 13.75 -26.57
CA MET A 186 3.99 14.10 -27.76
C MET A 186 4.95 12.96 -28.12
N LYS A 187 5.14 12.68 -29.41
CA LYS A 187 5.98 11.57 -29.91
C LYS A 187 7.44 11.57 -29.42
N SER A 188 7.94 12.69 -28.89
CA SER A 188 9.32 12.86 -28.38
C SER A 188 9.42 12.89 -26.86
N VAL A 189 8.35 12.57 -26.14
CA VAL A 189 8.29 12.53 -24.68
C VAL A 189 8.09 11.09 -24.22
N ILE A 190 8.83 10.68 -23.19
CA ILE A 190 8.79 9.33 -22.63
C ILE A 190 7.96 9.38 -21.35
N PRO A 191 6.68 8.93 -21.37
CA PRO A 191 5.86 8.88 -20.17
C PRO A 191 6.28 7.71 -19.27
N LEU A 192 6.65 8.00 -18.04
CA LEU A 192 6.99 6.99 -17.02
C LEU A 192 6.22 7.26 -15.73
N SER A 193 5.65 6.22 -15.14
CA SER A 193 4.67 6.36 -14.07
C SER A 193 5.24 6.22 -12.66
N SER A 194 6.53 5.87 -12.55
CA SER A 194 7.21 5.63 -11.28
C SER A 194 8.71 5.95 -11.36
N TRP A 195 9.32 6.30 -10.22
CA TRP A 195 10.77 6.48 -10.13
C TRP A 195 11.55 5.19 -10.39
N GLU A 196 10.93 4.03 -10.21
CA GLU A 196 11.52 2.74 -10.57
C GLU A 196 11.61 2.55 -12.09
N GLU A 197 10.56 2.92 -12.83
CA GLU A 197 10.59 2.96 -14.30
C GLU A 197 11.64 3.95 -14.81
N ILE A 198 11.70 5.16 -14.22
CA ILE A 198 12.72 6.17 -14.54
C ILE A 198 14.13 5.61 -14.27
N SER A 199 14.35 5.00 -13.10
CA SER A 199 15.63 4.38 -12.75
C SER A 199 16.02 3.33 -13.78
N ARG A 200 15.10 2.43 -14.15
CA ARG A 200 15.37 1.38 -15.14
C ARG A 200 15.65 1.94 -16.52
N HIS A 201 14.94 2.98 -16.92
CA HIS A 201 15.09 3.62 -18.22
C HIS A 201 16.42 4.35 -18.34
N LEU A 202 16.76 5.20 -17.37
CA LEU A 202 17.96 6.05 -17.40
C LEU A 202 19.23 5.34 -16.92
N LEU A 203 19.11 4.47 -15.94
CA LEU A 203 20.25 3.82 -15.28
C LEU A 203 20.33 2.33 -15.66
N GLY A 204 19.25 1.67 -16.04
CA GLY A 204 19.24 0.23 -16.28
C GLY A 204 19.13 -0.56 -14.97
N ILE A 205 19.59 -1.81 -14.99
CA ILE A 205 19.49 -2.76 -13.87
C ILE A 205 20.73 -2.61 -12.97
N SER A 206 20.55 -2.74 -11.66
CA SER A 206 21.64 -2.73 -10.68
C SER A 206 22.32 -4.10 -10.58
N THR A 207 23.64 -4.10 -10.33
CA THR A 207 24.36 -5.34 -9.98
C THR A 207 24.18 -5.68 -8.49
N GLY A 208 24.51 -6.90 -8.07
CA GLY A 208 24.42 -7.29 -6.66
C GLY A 208 25.32 -6.46 -5.72
N GLU A 209 26.51 -6.05 -6.20
CA GLU A 209 27.39 -5.17 -5.44
C GLU A 209 26.83 -3.76 -5.31
N GLU A 210 26.24 -3.21 -6.39
CA GLU A 210 25.58 -1.91 -6.33
C GLU A 210 24.37 -1.92 -5.39
N GLU A 211 23.57 -3.00 -5.39
CA GLU A 211 22.45 -3.17 -4.44
C GLU A 211 22.96 -3.17 -3.00
N LYS A 212 24.09 -3.84 -2.72
CA LYS A 212 24.71 -3.82 -1.40
C LYS A 212 25.12 -2.41 -0.97
N SER A 213 25.87 -1.69 -1.81
CA SER A 213 26.31 -0.31 -1.50
C SER A 213 25.13 0.64 -1.33
N LEU A 214 24.07 0.46 -2.10
CA LEU A 214 22.82 1.21 -1.96
C LEU A 214 22.18 0.95 -0.58
N MET A 215 22.09 -0.30 -0.15
CA MET A 215 21.54 -0.63 1.17
C MET A 215 22.41 -0.10 2.32
N GLU A 216 23.73 -0.11 2.18
CA GLU A 216 24.65 0.51 3.16
C GLU A 216 24.36 2.01 3.31
N LEU A 217 24.23 2.75 2.20
CA LEU A 217 23.88 4.18 2.23
C LEU A 217 22.48 4.44 2.80
N MET A 218 21.49 3.62 2.45
CA MET A 218 20.12 3.78 2.93
C MET A 218 19.99 3.51 4.43
N THR A 219 20.69 2.49 4.93
CA THR A 219 20.56 2.03 6.32
C THR A 219 21.59 2.65 7.26
N ASP A 220 22.59 3.36 6.72
CA ASP A 220 23.75 3.86 7.47
C ASP A 220 24.45 2.75 8.27
N MET A 221 24.45 1.53 7.71
CA MET A 221 24.98 0.34 8.35
C MET A 221 25.95 -0.37 7.42
N PRO A 222 27.16 -0.74 7.89
CA PRO A 222 28.07 -1.61 7.13
C PRO A 222 27.45 -2.99 6.92
N ILE A 223 27.42 -3.46 5.67
CA ILE A 223 26.85 -4.76 5.33
C ILE A 223 27.98 -5.71 4.97
N GLU A 224 28.03 -6.88 5.60
CA GLU A 224 28.94 -7.96 5.23
C GLU A 224 28.37 -8.69 4.01
N ALA A 225 27.11 -9.13 4.12
CA ALA A 225 26.41 -9.89 3.10
C ALA A 225 24.96 -9.43 2.94
N LEU A 226 24.49 -9.41 1.70
CA LEU A 226 23.13 -9.07 1.31
C LEU A 226 22.53 -10.22 0.50
N GLU A 227 21.41 -10.78 0.95
CA GLU A 227 20.69 -11.83 0.25
C GLU A 227 19.24 -11.42 0.02
N LYS A 228 18.80 -11.41 -1.24
CA LYS A 228 17.42 -11.08 -1.60
C LYS A 228 16.52 -12.28 -1.32
N VAL A 229 15.43 -12.05 -0.58
CA VAL A 229 14.42 -13.07 -0.28
C VAL A 229 13.34 -13.03 -1.37
N SER A 230 13.24 -14.12 -2.13
CA SER A 230 12.26 -14.28 -3.22
C SER A 230 10.90 -14.79 -2.72
N GLY A 231 9.85 -14.61 -3.53
CA GLY A 231 8.53 -15.24 -3.32
C GLY A 231 7.50 -14.40 -2.59
N ARG A 232 7.81 -13.15 -2.22
CA ARG A 232 6.84 -12.21 -1.61
C ARG A 232 6.46 -11.12 -2.61
N GLY A 233 5.16 -10.84 -2.74
CA GLY A 233 4.62 -9.99 -3.80
C GLY A 233 4.38 -8.52 -3.44
N ASN A 234 4.64 -8.14 -2.19
CA ASN A 234 4.21 -6.85 -1.64
C ASN A 234 5.35 -5.88 -1.31
N SER A 235 6.51 -6.39 -0.88
CA SER A 235 7.66 -5.60 -0.44
C SER A 235 8.95 -6.32 -0.83
N ARG A 236 10.03 -5.59 -1.13
CA ARG A 236 11.35 -6.19 -1.37
C ARG A 236 11.99 -6.50 -0.01
N ILE A 237 12.41 -7.74 0.20
CA ILE A 237 12.98 -8.19 1.47
C ILE A 237 14.39 -8.68 1.23
N TYR A 238 15.30 -8.28 2.12
CA TYR A 238 16.69 -8.72 2.12
C TYR A 238 17.06 -9.26 3.50
N LYS A 239 17.76 -10.38 3.55
CA LYS A 239 18.55 -10.78 4.71
C LYS A 239 19.87 -10.01 4.66
N VAL A 240 20.11 -9.20 5.67
CA VAL A 240 21.31 -8.37 5.80
C VAL A 240 22.15 -8.92 6.95
N ARG A 241 23.40 -9.28 6.67
CA ARG A 241 24.38 -9.58 7.72
C ARG A 241 25.26 -8.36 7.94
N SER A 242 25.29 -7.85 9.16
CA SER A 242 26.22 -6.79 9.56
C SER A 242 27.63 -7.34 9.76
N ASN A 243 28.64 -6.47 9.72
CA ASN A 243 30.03 -6.83 10.02
C ASN A 243 30.24 -7.34 11.46
N GLU A 244 29.28 -7.10 12.36
CA GLU A 244 29.29 -7.60 13.74
C GLU A 244 28.72 -9.03 13.86
N GLY A 245 28.26 -9.62 12.75
CA GLY A 245 27.71 -10.97 12.67
C GLY A 245 26.19 -11.07 12.90
N SER A 246 25.55 -10.00 13.37
CA SER A 246 24.08 -9.94 13.51
C SER A 246 23.38 -9.95 12.15
N SER A 247 22.24 -10.65 12.07
CA SER A 247 21.41 -10.73 10.86
C SER A 247 20.07 -10.01 11.04
N TYR A 248 19.66 -9.28 10.02
CA TYR A 248 18.45 -8.48 9.99
C TYR A 248 17.60 -8.80 8.77
N ALA A 249 16.29 -8.61 8.90
CA ALA A 249 15.37 -8.51 7.78
C ALA A 249 15.18 -7.04 7.43
N LEU A 250 15.75 -6.62 6.29
CA LEU A 250 15.52 -5.30 5.70
C LEU A 250 14.34 -5.39 4.73
N LYS A 251 13.23 -4.72 5.05
CA LYS A 251 12.02 -4.70 4.23
C LYS A 251 11.85 -3.31 3.63
N ILE A 252 11.87 -3.22 2.31
CA ILE A 252 11.62 -2.00 1.55
C ILE A 252 10.20 -2.07 0.99
N TYR A 253 9.37 -1.13 1.41
CA TYR A 253 7.96 -1.10 1.10
C TYR A 253 7.70 -0.33 -0.20
N PRO A 254 6.63 -0.66 -0.94
CA PRO A 254 6.13 0.21 -1.99
C PRO A 254 5.57 1.49 -1.35
N GLY A 255 5.40 2.53 -2.16
CA GLY A 255 4.73 3.75 -1.71
C GLY A 255 3.35 3.48 -1.10
N ALA A 256 2.81 4.50 -0.40
CA ALA A 256 1.51 4.42 0.26
C ALA A 256 0.43 3.81 -0.65
N ASP A 257 -0.49 3.06 -0.04
CA ASP A 257 -1.57 2.42 -0.79
C ASP A 257 -2.57 3.44 -1.36
N ALA A 258 -3.58 2.95 -2.08
CA ALA A 258 -4.60 3.81 -2.69
C ALA A 258 -5.47 4.58 -1.68
N ALA A 259 -5.39 4.24 -0.37
CA ALA A 259 -6.04 4.96 0.72
C ALA A 259 -5.08 5.93 1.44
N GLY A 260 -3.83 6.05 0.97
CA GLY A 260 -2.79 6.87 1.59
C GLY A 260 -2.18 6.25 2.84
N ARG A 261 -2.40 4.95 3.09
CA ARG A 261 -1.83 4.24 4.23
C ARG A 261 -0.38 3.86 3.95
N SER A 262 0.51 4.17 4.88
CA SER A 262 1.89 3.69 4.86
C SER A 262 1.97 2.29 5.45
N ARG A 263 2.44 1.33 4.65
CA ARG A 263 2.69 -0.06 5.05
C ARG A 263 3.82 -0.14 6.08
N LEU A 264 4.88 0.64 5.85
CA LEU A 264 6.02 0.74 6.76
C LEU A 264 5.58 1.16 8.16
N THR A 265 4.95 2.32 8.29
CA THR A 265 4.61 2.86 9.61
C THR A 265 3.52 2.02 10.28
N THR A 266 2.64 1.39 9.50
CA THR A 266 1.66 0.42 10.03
C THR A 266 2.38 -0.75 10.69
N GLU A 267 3.27 -1.44 9.95
CA GLU A 267 3.95 -2.63 10.46
C GLU A 267 4.87 -2.31 11.65
N TYR A 268 5.69 -1.26 11.51
CA TYR A 268 6.61 -0.83 12.56
C TYR A 268 5.85 -0.52 13.85
N ASN A 269 4.82 0.33 13.78
CA ASN A 269 4.05 0.72 14.96
C ASN A 269 3.26 -0.44 15.54
N ALA A 270 2.74 -1.34 14.71
CA ALA A 270 2.04 -2.54 15.18
C ALA A 270 2.97 -3.43 16.00
N ILE A 271 4.16 -3.73 15.50
CA ILE A 271 5.12 -4.61 16.20
C ILE A 271 5.60 -3.93 17.49
N VAL A 272 5.97 -2.65 17.45
CA VAL A 272 6.37 -1.88 18.64
C VAL A 272 5.26 -1.90 19.70
N PHE A 273 4.01 -1.62 19.28
CA PHE A 273 2.85 -1.63 20.17
C PHE A 273 2.62 -2.99 20.81
N LEU A 274 2.60 -4.07 20.01
CA LEU A 274 2.32 -5.42 20.51
C LEU A 274 3.43 -5.95 21.42
N ARG A 275 4.71 -5.70 21.09
CA ARG A 275 5.83 -6.03 21.99
C ARG A 275 5.76 -5.24 23.30
N GLY A 276 5.33 -3.98 23.25
CA GLY A 276 5.07 -3.17 24.44
C GLY A 276 3.99 -3.76 25.36
N HIS A 277 3.11 -4.62 24.83
CA HIS A 277 2.11 -5.37 25.57
C HIS A 277 2.53 -6.83 25.88
N GLY A 278 3.81 -7.16 25.72
CA GLY A 278 4.36 -8.49 26.07
C GLY A 278 4.07 -9.59 25.05
N VAL A 279 3.79 -9.23 23.78
CA VAL A 279 3.65 -10.23 22.70
C VAL A 279 5.03 -10.58 22.15
N ASP A 280 5.58 -11.72 22.56
CA ASP A 280 6.93 -12.15 22.20
C ASP A 280 7.03 -12.89 20.85
N ALA A 281 5.89 -13.36 20.30
CA ALA A 281 5.81 -14.12 19.04
C ALA A 281 5.93 -13.22 17.79
N LEU A 282 6.84 -12.25 17.83
CA LEU A 282 7.05 -11.20 16.84
C LEU A 282 8.57 -10.99 16.60
N PRO A 283 8.98 -10.42 15.46
CA PRO A 283 10.37 -9.98 15.30
C PRO A 283 10.69 -8.78 16.20
N GLU A 284 11.95 -8.60 16.56
CA GLU A 284 12.42 -7.34 17.16
C GLU A 284 12.48 -6.24 16.10
N VAL A 285 12.31 -5.00 16.55
CA VAL A 285 12.29 -3.81 15.70
C VAL A 285 13.53 -2.99 15.99
N PHE A 286 14.31 -2.66 14.96
CA PHE A 286 15.54 -1.89 15.11
C PHE A 286 15.35 -0.44 14.66
N SER A 287 14.88 -0.24 13.42
CA SER A 287 14.70 1.11 12.87
C SER A 287 13.72 1.12 11.70
N MET A 288 13.26 2.31 11.34
CA MET A 288 12.59 2.59 10.08
C MET A 288 13.03 3.95 9.55
N ASP A 289 12.92 4.15 8.24
CA ASP A 289 13.05 5.46 7.61
C ASP A 289 11.89 5.68 6.63
N GLU A 290 11.07 6.70 6.89
CA GLU A 290 9.90 7.02 6.06
C GLU A 290 10.29 7.58 4.69
N ASN A 291 11.44 8.25 4.58
CA ASN A 291 11.90 8.85 3.32
C ASN A 291 12.32 7.77 2.32
N SER A 292 13.10 6.80 2.78
CA SER A 292 13.58 5.64 2.04
C SER A 292 12.58 4.47 2.04
N ASN A 293 11.52 4.59 2.85
CA ASN A 293 10.43 3.64 3.01
C ASN A 293 10.90 2.21 3.32
N PHE A 294 11.83 2.07 4.27
CA PHE A 294 12.30 0.77 4.77
C PHE A 294 12.08 0.59 6.27
N GLY A 295 11.97 -0.67 6.69
CA GLY A 295 11.98 -1.11 8.08
C GLY A 295 13.04 -2.19 8.28
N LEU A 296 13.72 -2.14 9.43
CA LEU A 296 14.77 -3.08 9.83
C LEU A 296 14.31 -3.87 11.06
N TYR A 297 14.25 -5.18 10.91
CA TYR A 297 13.75 -6.11 11.92
C TYR A 297 14.76 -7.23 12.20
N SER A 298 14.62 -7.95 13.31
CA SER A 298 15.45 -9.13 13.58
C SER A 298 15.25 -10.18 12.50
N TRP A 299 16.33 -10.78 12.01
CA TRP A 299 16.20 -11.99 11.20
C TRP A 299 15.77 -13.17 12.07
N ILE A 300 14.69 -13.84 11.68
CA ILE A 300 14.22 -15.06 12.35
C ILE A 300 14.78 -16.25 11.57
N ASP A 301 15.75 -16.94 12.16
CA ASP A 301 16.39 -18.09 11.52
C ASP A 301 15.55 -19.36 11.72
N GLY A 302 14.47 -19.45 10.94
CA GLY A 302 13.51 -20.55 10.98
C GLY A 302 13.00 -20.93 9.60
N SER A 303 12.09 -21.89 9.57
CA SER A 303 11.47 -22.38 8.33
C SER A 303 10.03 -21.89 8.19
N SER A 304 9.50 -21.95 6.97
CA SER A 304 8.06 -21.91 6.74
C SER A 304 7.35 -23.00 7.55
N VAL A 305 6.10 -22.73 7.91
CA VAL A 305 5.26 -23.71 8.60
C VAL A 305 4.66 -24.66 7.56
N ASP A 306 5.33 -25.79 7.36
CA ASP A 306 4.83 -26.89 6.52
C ASP A 306 4.15 -27.96 7.40
N GLY A 307 2.97 -28.45 6.99
CA GLY A 307 2.27 -29.51 7.71
C GLY A 307 1.70 -29.05 9.06
N VAL A 308 0.73 -28.13 9.01
CA VAL A 308 0.07 -27.55 10.20
C VAL A 308 -0.52 -28.64 11.10
N ASP A 309 -0.04 -28.71 12.34
CA ASP A 309 -0.51 -29.62 13.36
C ASP A 309 -1.32 -28.91 14.47
N ARG A 310 -1.75 -29.67 15.48
CA ARG A 310 -2.50 -29.13 16.62
C ARG A 310 -1.68 -28.14 17.46
N SER A 311 -0.36 -28.30 17.53
CA SER A 311 0.52 -27.42 18.29
C SER A 311 0.64 -26.05 17.63
N ALA A 312 0.82 -26.03 16.31
CA ALA A 312 0.81 -24.81 15.51
C ALA A 312 -0.54 -24.08 15.61
N LEU A 313 -1.66 -24.82 15.54
CA LEU A 313 -2.99 -24.25 15.75
C LEU A 313 -3.15 -23.63 17.14
N HIS A 314 -2.67 -24.29 18.19
CA HIS A 314 -2.73 -23.75 19.55
C HIS A 314 -1.98 -22.43 19.66
N GLN A 315 -0.77 -22.34 19.11
CA GLN A 315 0.02 -21.11 19.10
C GLN A 315 -0.65 -19.97 18.33
N ALA A 316 -1.30 -20.27 17.19
CA ALA A 316 -2.07 -19.28 16.44
C ALA A 316 -3.31 -18.78 17.22
N VAL A 317 -4.01 -19.68 17.91
CA VAL A 317 -5.16 -19.34 18.76
C VAL A 317 -4.70 -18.50 19.96
N ASP A 318 -3.61 -18.88 20.62
CA ASP A 318 -3.05 -18.15 21.75
C ASP A 318 -2.60 -16.75 21.34
N PHE A 319 -2.03 -16.60 20.14
CA PHE A 319 -1.67 -15.30 19.60
C PHE A 319 -2.90 -14.39 19.44
N ILE A 320 -3.98 -14.89 18.83
CA ILE A 320 -5.23 -14.11 18.70
C ILE A 320 -5.90 -13.86 20.05
N PHE A 321 -5.80 -14.80 20.99
CA PHE A 321 -6.27 -14.60 22.35
C PHE A 321 -5.56 -13.39 23.00
N ARG A 322 -4.23 -13.27 22.86
CA ARG A 322 -3.48 -12.11 23.35
C ARG A 322 -3.91 -10.81 22.67
N LEU A 323 -4.10 -10.82 21.35
CA LEU A 323 -4.61 -9.63 20.65
C LEU A 323 -6.01 -9.23 21.12
N HIS A 324 -6.87 -10.22 21.39
CA HIS A 324 -8.19 -9.99 21.96
C HIS A 324 -8.08 -9.35 23.35
N GLU A 325 -7.24 -9.86 24.26
CA GLU A 325 -7.02 -9.27 25.58
C GLU A 325 -6.54 -7.82 25.49
N ILE A 326 -5.57 -7.52 24.62
CA ILE A 326 -5.08 -6.15 24.39
C ILE A 326 -6.21 -5.27 23.84
N SER A 327 -7.05 -5.81 22.96
CA SER A 327 -8.20 -5.09 22.39
C SER A 327 -9.25 -4.70 23.42
N ARG A 328 -9.26 -5.32 24.61
CA ARG A 328 -10.18 -4.99 25.71
C ARG A 328 -9.65 -3.90 26.64
N GLN A 329 -8.36 -3.57 26.55
CA GLN A 329 -7.72 -2.58 27.41
C GLN A 329 -7.98 -1.17 26.87
N GLU A 330 -7.80 -0.15 27.72
CA GLU A 330 -7.75 1.23 27.24
C GLU A 330 -6.50 1.41 26.36
N VAL A 331 -6.70 1.38 25.04
CA VAL A 331 -5.65 1.61 24.07
C VAL A 331 -5.39 3.10 23.97
N THR A 332 -4.28 3.56 24.55
CA THR A 332 -3.90 4.98 24.59
C THR A 332 -3.35 5.50 23.26
N CYS A 333 -2.93 4.61 22.35
CA CYS A 333 -2.43 4.97 21.03
C CYS A 333 -3.56 4.96 19.99
N GLN A 334 -3.49 5.89 19.03
CA GLN A 334 -4.46 5.98 17.95
C GLN A 334 -4.16 4.91 16.89
N ILE A 335 -4.77 3.74 17.01
CA ILE A 335 -4.70 2.67 16.00
C ILE A 335 -5.83 2.87 14.99
N SER A 336 -5.48 2.85 13.70
CA SER A 336 -6.45 2.98 12.61
C SER A 336 -7.22 1.67 12.38
N LEU A 337 -8.28 1.72 11.57
CA LEU A 337 -8.90 0.50 11.06
C LEU A 337 -7.88 -0.35 10.31
N ALA A 338 -8.01 -1.68 10.37
CA ALA A 338 -7.22 -2.59 9.56
C ALA A 338 -7.40 -2.27 8.07
N SER A 339 -6.45 -2.70 7.24
CA SER A 339 -6.60 -2.57 5.79
C SER A 339 -7.88 -3.28 5.34
N GLU A 340 -8.75 -2.50 4.68
CA GLU A 340 -10.04 -2.99 4.19
C GLU A 340 -10.86 -3.66 5.30
N ALA A 341 -10.92 -3.03 6.47
CA ALA A 341 -11.76 -3.48 7.58
C ALA A 341 -13.22 -3.61 7.13
N CYS A 342 -13.90 -4.66 7.61
CA CYS A 342 -15.27 -4.98 7.26
C CYS A 342 -16.12 -4.99 8.54
N LEU A 343 -16.50 -3.80 9.00
CA LEU A 343 -17.26 -3.62 10.25
C LEU A 343 -18.78 -3.77 10.08
N SER A 344 -19.27 -3.96 8.85
CA SER A 344 -20.69 -4.15 8.58
C SER A 344 -20.94 -4.98 7.32
N LEU A 345 -22.15 -5.54 7.20
CA LEU A 345 -22.58 -6.19 5.95
C LEU A 345 -22.51 -5.21 4.77
N THR A 346 -22.95 -3.96 4.98
CA THR A 346 -22.94 -2.92 3.95
C THR A 346 -21.52 -2.68 3.43
N GLU A 347 -20.52 -2.61 4.31
CA GLU A 347 -19.13 -2.43 3.91
C GLU A 347 -18.57 -3.67 3.20
N LEU A 348 -18.86 -4.88 3.69
CA LEU A 348 -18.44 -6.12 3.03
C LEU A 348 -18.98 -6.21 1.59
N VAL A 349 -20.27 -5.96 1.39
CA VAL A 349 -20.91 -5.95 0.06
C VAL A 349 -20.29 -4.87 -0.81
N ARG A 350 -20.12 -3.65 -0.30
CA ARG A 350 -19.51 -2.54 -1.03
C ARG A 350 -18.09 -2.88 -1.51
N GLN A 351 -17.28 -3.54 -0.68
CA GLN A 351 -15.93 -3.95 -1.02
C GLN A 351 -15.88 -5.02 -2.12
N VAL A 352 -16.81 -5.97 -2.12
CA VAL A 352 -16.92 -6.98 -3.19
C VAL A 352 -17.40 -6.34 -4.48
N ASP A 353 -18.46 -5.52 -4.42
CA ASP A 353 -19.00 -4.82 -5.58
C ASP A 353 -17.96 -3.89 -6.23
N ALA A 354 -17.18 -3.16 -5.43
CA ALA A 354 -16.12 -2.29 -5.95
C ALA A 354 -15.02 -3.07 -6.68
N ARG A 355 -14.68 -4.28 -6.23
CA ARG A 355 -13.72 -5.15 -6.93
C ARG A 355 -14.32 -5.71 -8.21
N LEU A 356 -15.57 -6.17 -8.13
CA LEU A 356 -16.31 -6.69 -9.28
C LEU A 356 -16.39 -5.65 -10.39
N GLN A 357 -16.75 -4.40 -10.07
CA GLN A 357 -16.81 -3.31 -11.04
C GLN A 357 -15.46 -3.09 -11.75
N ARG A 358 -14.35 -3.09 -11.00
CA ARG A 358 -13.00 -2.95 -11.58
C ARG A 358 -12.65 -4.10 -12.53
N LEU A 359 -13.01 -5.33 -12.17
CA LEU A 359 -12.76 -6.50 -13.01
C LEU A 359 -13.69 -6.56 -14.23
N GLN A 360 -14.94 -6.11 -14.10
CA GLN A 360 -15.89 -6.05 -15.20
C GLN A 360 -15.41 -5.11 -16.32
N VAL A 361 -14.79 -3.98 -15.97
CA VAL A 361 -14.21 -3.02 -16.93
C VAL A 361 -13.19 -3.70 -17.85
N VAL A 362 -12.41 -4.66 -17.34
CA VAL A 362 -11.40 -5.38 -18.14
C VAL A 362 -11.90 -6.72 -18.70
N SER A 363 -13.00 -7.26 -18.18
CA SER A 363 -13.46 -8.61 -18.51
C SER A 363 -13.82 -8.84 -19.97
N SER A 364 -14.23 -7.81 -20.72
CA SER A 364 -14.56 -7.91 -22.14
C SER A 364 -13.35 -8.30 -23.01
N GLN A 365 -12.14 -8.14 -22.48
CA GLN A 365 -10.89 -8.54 -23.13
C GLN A 365 -10.61 -10.05 -22.95
N TYR A 366 -11.32 -10.72 -22.03
CA TYR A 366 -11.06 -12.09 -21.61
C TYR A 366 -12.36 -12.90 -21.60
N SER A 367 -12.64 -13.62 -22.69
CA SER A 367 -13.91 -14.36 -22.87
C SER A 367 -14.24 -15.32 -21.71
N ALA A 368 -13.25 -16.06 -21.20
CA ALA A 368 -13.44 -16.99 -20.09
C ALA A 368 -13.80 -16.28 -18.77
N LEU A 369 -13.21 -15.10 -18.51
CA LEU A 369 -13.53 -14.29 -17.33
C LEU A 369 -14.94 -13.71 -17.42
N GLN A 370 -15.30 -13.19 -18.61
CA GLN A 370 -16.65 -12.66 -18.87
C GLN A 370 -17.73 -13.73 -18.71
N GLU A 371 -17.46 -14.94 -19.22
CA GLU A 371 -18.36 -16.08 -19.08
C GLU A 371 -18.53 -16.48 -17.60
N PHE A 372 -17.42 -16.62 -16.87
CA PHE A 372 -17.44 -16.90 -15.42
C PHE A 372 -18.28 -15.88 -14.64
N PHE A 373 -18.11 -14.59 -14.91
CA PHE A 373 -18.92 -13.56 -14.24
C PHE A 373 -20.40 -13.68 -14.56
N THR A 374 -20.75 -13.86 -15.83
CA THR A 374 -22.15 -13.84 -16.28
C THR A 374 -22.90 -15.09 -15.82
N ARG A 375 -22.26 -16.26 -15.91
CA ARG A 375 -22.93 -17.55 -15.68
C ARG A 375 -22.81 -18.07 -14.26
N GLU A 376 -21.75 -17.71 -13.54
CA GLU A 376 -21.42 -18.34 -12.27
C GLU A 376 -21.36 -17.35 -11.11
N PHE A 377 -20.58 -16.27 -11.23
CA PHE A 377 -20.35 -15.37 -10.10
C PHE A 377 -21.55 -14.47 -9.79
N LEU A 378 -22.06 -13.75 -10.80
CA LEU A 378 -23.13 -12.75 -10.60
C LEU A 378 -24.42 -13.35 -10.02
N PRO A 379 -24.95 -14.48 -10.54
CA PRO A 379 -26.16 -15.08 -9.98
C PRO A 379 -25.98 -15.48 -8.52
N LEU A 380 -24.87 -16.17 -8.21
CA LEU A 380 -24.56 -16.59 -6.84
C LEU A 380 -24.37 -15.39 -5.90
N TRP A 381 -23.71 -14.33 -6.36
CA TRP A 381 -23.49 -13.12 -5.55
C TRP A 381 -24.80 -12.40 -5.22
N GLN A 382 -25.73 -12.32 -6.18
CA GLN A 382 -27.04 -11.71 -5.98
C GLN A 382 -27.85 -12.49 -4.92
N ASP A 383 -27.93 -13.81 -5.07
CA ASP A 383 -28.64 -14.68 -4.14
C ASP A 383 -28.07 -14.59 -2.72
N LEU A 384 -26.74 -14.69 -2.59
CA LEU A 384 -26.05 -14.55 -1.30
C LEU A 384 -26.28 -13.19 -0.65
N THR A 385 -26.23 -12.12 -1.43
CA THR A 385 -26.41 -10.76 -0.90
C THR A 385 -27.85 -10.54 -0.42
N LEU A 386 -28.85 -11.07 -1.13
CA LEU A 386 -30.24 -11.01 -0.70
C LEU A 386 -30.44 -11.79 0.60
N SER A 387 -29.99 -13.04 0.64
CA SER A 387 -30.07 -13.89 1.83
C SER A 387 -29.35 -13.27 3.04
N ALA A 388 -28.16 -12.70 2.82
CA ALA A 388 -27.40 -12.05 3.89
C ALA A 388 -28.11 -10.81 4.44
N ARG A 389 -28.79 -10.01 3.61
CA ARG A 389 -29.54 -8.82 4.08
C ARG A 389 -30.67 -9.18 5.03
N GLU A 390 -31.31 -10.33 4.80
CA GLU A 390 -32.37 -10.85 5.67
C GLU A 390 -31.80 -11.46 6.94
N ALA A 391 -30.75 -12.27 6.82
CA ALA A 391 -30.20 -13.03 7.93
C ALA A 391 -29.28 -12.21 8.86
N TRP A 392 -28.54 -11.22 8.37
CA TRP A 392 -27.52 -10.52 9.18
C TRP A 392 -28.13 -9.76 10.37
N PRO A 393 -27.50 -9.78 11.56
CA PRO A 393 -27.96 -9.02 12.73
C PRO A 393 -28.08 -7.51 12.47
N GLU A 394 -29.15 -6.89 12.96
CA GLU A 394 -29.39 -5.47 12.73
C GLU A 394 -28.30 -4.57 13.34
N SER A 395 -27.64 -5.04 14.41
CA SER A 395 -26.55 -4.36 15.14
C SER A 395 -25.37 -3.91 14.27
N SER A 396 -25.11 -4.61 13.17
CA SER A 396 -23.96 -4.36 12.27
C SER A 396 -24.32 -4.56 10.79
N LYS A 397 -25.61 -4.45 10.44
CA LYS A 397 -26.06 -4.58 9.05
C LYS A 397 -25.64 -3.37 8.21
N THR A 398 -25.82 -2.18 8.77
CA THR A 398 -25.50 -0.90 8.11
C THR A 398 -24.55 -0.04 8.93
N ALA A 399 -24.75 0.03 10.25
CA ALA A 399 -23.81 0.70 11.14
C ALA A 399 -22.54 -0.15 11.31
N ASP A 400 -21.42 0.52 11.59
CA ASP A 400 -20.19 -0.14 11.96
C ASP A 400 -20.36 -0.89 13.28
N LEU A 401 -19.74 -2.07 13.35
CA LEU A 401 -19.68 -2.90 14.56
C LEU A 401 -19.22 -2.04 15.76
N PRO A 402 -19.89 -2.14 16.92
CA PRO A 402 -19.44 -1.45 18.14
C PRO A 402 -17.98 -1.73 18.47
N GLU A 403 -17.26 -0.72 18.96
CA GLU A 403 -15.82 -0.84 19.30
C GLU A 403 -15.56 -1.96 20.30
N CYS A 404 -16.46 -2.15 21.25
CA CYS A 404 -16.41 -3.26 22.21
C CYS A 404 -16.59 -4.65 21.59
N TYR A 405 -16.77 -4.80 20.28
CA TYR A 405 -16.76 -6.11 19.61
C TYR A 405 -15.68 -6.22 18.51
N ARG A 406 -14.86 -5.18 18.33
CA ARG A 406 -13.75 -5.16 17.37
C ARG A 406 -12.50 -5.82 17.94
N ILE A 407 -11.63 -6.34 17.07
CA ILE A 407 -10.32 -6.84 17.45
C ILE A 407 -9.21 -6.06 16.75
N LEU A 408 -8.08 -5.89 17.42
CA LEU A 408 -6.80 -5.58 16.80
C LEU A 408 -6.36 -6.75 15.93
N SER A 409 -6.57 -6.62 14.64
CA SER A 409 -6.39 -7.68 13.65
C SER A 409 -5.11 -7.45 12.84
N PRO A 410 -4.27 -8.49 12.63
CA PRO A 410 -3.21 -8.46 11.62
C PRO A 410 -3.76 -8.37 10.18
N SER A 411 -5.06 -8.61 9.99
CA SER A 411 -5.77 -8.73 8.70
C SER A 411 -5.31 -9.89 7.82
N ASP A 412 -4.01 -10.03 7.51
CA ASP A 412 -3.45 -11.14 6.73
C ASP A 412 -2.81 -12.21 7.63
N PHE A 413 -3.61 -12.73 8.56
CA PHE A 413 -3.15 -13.67 9.57
C PHE A 413 -3.24 -15.13 9.08
N GLY A 414 -2.16 -15.89 9.26
CA GLY A 414 -2.11 -17.30 8.93
C GLY A 414 -0.71 -17.88 8.99
N PHE A 415 -0.59 -19.19 8.76
CA PHE A 415 0.69 -19.91 8.76
C PHE A 415 1.61 -19.52 7.60
N HIS A 416 1.06 -18.96 6.52
CA HIS A 416 1.86 -18.38 5.43
C HIS A 416 2.68 -17.16 5.87
N ASN A 417 2.25 -16.50 6.94
CA ASN A 417 2.93 -15.37 7.59
C ASN A 417 3.49 -15.76 8.97
N ALA A 418 3.84 -17.03 9.15
CA ALA A 418 4.51 -17.54 10.35
C ALA A 418 5.85 -18.19 10.00
N ILE A 419 6.84 -18.02 10.90
CA ILE A 419 8.14 -18.68 10.85
C ILE A 419 8.27 -19.57 12.08
N SER A 420 8.72 -20.82 11.90
CA SER A 420 8.93 -21.79 12.98
C SER A 420 10.40 -21.90 13.34
N VAL A 421 10.72 -21.78 14.63
CA VAL A 421 12.05 -22.05 15.21
C VAL A 421 11.85 -23.02 16.36
N ASP A 422 12.41 -24.24 16.26
CA ASP A 422 12.27 -25.30 17.25
C ASP A 422 10.81 -25.56 17.70
N GLY A 423 9.86 -25.44 16.76
CA GLY A 423 8.43 -25.62 17.00
C GLY A 423 7.71 -24.42 17.61
N ARG A 424 8.40 -23.30 17.87
CA ARG A 424 7.79 -22.03 18.27
C ARG A 424 7.53 -21.15 17.06
N LEU A 425 6.34 -20.57 16.99
CA LEU A 425 5.93 -19.69 15.90
C LEU A 425 6.22 -18.23 16.23
N SER A 426 6.77 -17.54 15.24
CA SER A 426 6.81 -16.07 15.18
C SER A 426 5.99 -15.60 14.00
N PHE A 427 5.09 -14.66 14.24
CA PHE A 427 4.23 -14.07 13.21
C PHE A 427 4.90 -12.81 12.65
N ILE A 428 4.71 -12.59 11.35
CA ILE A 428 5.27 -11.47 10.60
C ILE A 428 4.23 -10.88 9.65
N ASP A 429 4.58 -9.82 8.93
CA ASP A 429 3.75 -9.16 7.92
C ASP A 429 2.53 -8.40 8.50
N PHE A 430 2.81 -7.46 9.41
CA PHE A 430 1.78 -6.64 10.08
C PHE A 430 1.44 -5.35 9.31
N GLU A 431 1.78 -5.27 8.02
CA GLU A 431 1.60 -4.07 7.19
C GLU A 431 0.12 -3.67 6.97
N TYR A 432 -0.82 -4.55 7.35
CA TYR A 432 -2.27 -4.35 7.26
C TYR A 432 -2.98 -4.22 8.61
N PHE A 433 -2.22 -4.18 9.71
CA PHE A 433 -2.73 -4.25 11.08
C PHE A 433 -3.67 -3.10 11.47
N GLY A 434 -4.73 -3.40 12.22
CA GLY A 434 -5.60 -2.38 12.81
C GLY A 434 -6.91 -2.94 13.35
N TRP A 435 -7.87 -2.06 13.68
CA TRP A 435 -9.19 -2.47 14.16
C TRP A 435 -10.05 -3.10 13.07
N ASP A 436 -10.68 -4.24 13.36
CA ASP A 436 -11.57 -4.94 12.42
C ASP A 436 -12.65 -5.77 13.14
N ASP A 437 -13.59 -6.33 12.39
CA ASP A 437 -14.52 -7.35 12.87
C ASP A 437 -13.78 -8.70 12.98
N PRO A 438 -13.79 -9.38 14.16
CA PRO A 438 -13.20 -10.71 14.32
C PRO A 438 -13.77 -11.77 13.36
N VAL A 439 -14.96 -11.54 12.78
CA VAL A 439 -15.53 -12.39 11.72
C VAL A 439 -14.63 -12.40 10.48
N LYS A 440 -14.07 -11.25 10.09
CA LYS A 440 -13.14 -11.18 8.94
C LYS A 440 -11.88 -12.00 9.21
N LEU A 441 -11.25 -11.79 10.37
CA LEU A 441 -10.08 -12.56 10.80
C LEU A 441 -10.35 -14.07 10.75
N THR A 442 -11.50 -14.49 11.29
CA THR A 442 -11.88 -15.90 11.35
C THR A 442 -12.10 -16.49 9.96
N ALA A 443 -12.81 -15.77 9.09
CA ALA A 443 -13.13 -16.20 7.73
C ALA A 443 -11.91 -16.19 6.80
N ASP A 444 -11.09 -15.14 6.85
CA ASP A 444 -9.91 -14.99 6.00
C ASP A 444 -8.90 -16.10 6.29
N PHE A 445 -8.67 -16.48 7.55
CA PHE A 445 -7.81 -17.63 7.90
C PHE A 445 -8.25 -18.95 7.22
N LEU A 446 -9.56 -19.17 7.06
CA LEU A 446 -10.14 -20.38 6.47
C LEU A 446 -10.23 -20.33 4.93
N TRP A 447 -10.22 -19.14 4.35
CA TRP A 447 -10.30 -18.91 2.91
C TRP A 447 -8.96 -18.60 2.26
N HIS A 448 -7.93 -18.23 3.03
CA HIS A 448 -6.68 -17.77 2.46
C HIS A 448 -6.03 -18.87 1.59
N PRO A 449 -5.66 -18.58 0.32
CA PRO A 449 -5.24 -19.61 -0.64
C PRO A 449 -3.88 -20.25 -0.35
N ALA A 450 -3.04 -19.59 0.45
CA ALA A 450 -1.78 -20.17 0.92
C ALA A 450 -1.97 -21.09 2.14
N MET A 451 -3.17 -21.17 2.71
CA MET A 451 -3.45 -22.00 3.88
C MET A 451 -3.89 -23.40 3.43
N GLN A 452 -3.02 -24.40 3.65
CA GLN A 452 -3.33 -25.80 3.41
C GLN A 452 -3.80 -26.47 4.70
N LEU A 453 -5.04 -26.16 5.10
CA LEU A 453 -5.60 -26.65 6.37
C LEU A 453 -6.29 -27.99 6.19
N SER A 454 -6.02 -28.94 7.10
CA SER A 454 -6.85 -30.14 7.21
C SER A 454 -8.24 -29.78 7.77
N PRO A 455 -9.28 -30.60 7.51
CA PRO A 455 -10.61 -30.38 8.08
C PRO A 455 -10.59 -30.25 9.62
N GLU A 456 -9.71 -31.01 10.27
CA GLU A 456 -9.55 -30.98 11.71
C GLU A 456 -9.00 -29.64 12.21
N ILE A 457 -7.95 -29.10 11.57
CA ILE A 457 -7.39 -27.80 11.93
C ILE A 457 -8.39 -26.68 11.63
N ALA A 458 -9.08 -26.74 10.50
CA ALA A 458 -10.10 -25.76 10.13
C ALA A 458 -11.25 -25.72 11.16
N SER A 459 -11.77 -26.89 11.56
CA SER A 459 -12.79 -26.98 12.62
C SER A 459 -12.25 -26.55 13.98
N GLY A 460 -10.99 -26.90 14.31
CA GLY A 460 -10.33 -26.47 15.54
C GLY A 460 -10.22 -24.95 15.65
N TRP A 461 -9.81 -24.28 14.56
CA TRP A 461 -9.76 -22.83 14.45
C TRP A 461 -11.14 -22.20 14.65
N GLN A 462 -12.14 -22.65 13.89
CA GLN A 462 -13.49 -22.09 13.97
C GLN A 462 -14.08 -22.23 15.38
N ASN A 463 -13.91 -23.40 16.02
CA ASN A 463 -14.38 -23.62 17.38
C ASN A 463 -13.65 -22.74 18.41
N ALA A 464 -12.35 -22.52 18.23
CA ALA A 464 -11.58 -21.62 19.10
C ALA A 464 -12.08 -20.18 18.97
N MET A 465 -12.33 -19.69 17.75
CA MET A 465 -12.83 -18.32 17.53
C MET A 465 -14.26 -18.15 18.07
N LEU A 466 -15.15 -19.12 17.86
CA LEU A 466 -16.50 -19.12 18.43
C LEU A 466 -16.49 -19.03 19.96
N LYS A 467 -15.52 -19.69 20.61
CA LYS A 467 -15.34 -19.62 22.06
C LYS A 467 -14.73 -18.28 22.49
N LEU A 468 -13.77 -17.77 21.74
CA LEU A 468 -13.03 -16.55 22.08
C LEU A 468 -13.92 -15.31 22.05
N PHE A 469 -14.75 -15.18 21.01
CA PHE A 469 -15.61 -14.02 20.78
C PHE A 469 -17.06 -14.25 21.24
N ALA A 470 -17.26 -15.12 22.22
CA ALA A 470 -18.59 -15.46 22.74
C ALA A 470 -19.23 -14.33 23.56
N ASP A 471 -18.47 -13.31 23.92
CA ASP A 471 -18.96 -12.07 24.56
C ASP A 471 -19.75 -11.19 23.58
N ASP A 472 -19.52 -11.34 22.28
CA ASP A 472 -20.38 -10.79 21.24
C ASP A 472 -21.53 -11.76 20.91
N PRO A 473 -22.78 -11.43 21.29
CA PRO A 473 -23.91 -12.33 21.12
C PRO A 473 -24.23 -12.63 19.65
N ASP A 474 -23.81 -11.76 18.73
CA ASP A 474 -24.09 -11.86 17.30
C ASP A 474 -22.94 -12.51 16.53
N PHE A 475 -21.75 -12.70 17.13
CA PHE A 475 -20.54 -13.17 16.42
C PHE A 475 -20.77 -14.47 15.64
N ALA A 476 -21.32 -15.50 16.30
CA ALA A 476 -21.54 -16.80 15.67
C ALA A 476 -22.50 -16.71 14.47
N HIS A 477 -23.54 -15.89 14.60
CA HIS A 477 -24.53 -15.67 13.56
C HIS A 477 -23.93 -14.88 12.39
N ARG A 478 -23.21 -13.77 12.67
CA ARG A 478 -22.48 -13.02 11.65
C ARG A 478 -21.48 -13.89 10.91
N LEU A 479 -20.70 -14.69 11.61
CA LEU A 479 -19.72 -15.60 11.01
C LEU A 479 -20.40 -16.57 10.04
N ASN A 480 -21.50 -17.19 10.45
CA ASN A 480 -22.24 -18.14 9.61
C ASN A 480 -22.70 -17.49 8.29
N VAL A 481 -23.32 -16.30 8.38
CA VAL A 481 -23.81 -15.56 7.20
C VAL A 481 -22.66 -15.01 6.35
N ALA A 482 -21.59 -14.53 6.98
CA ALA A 482 -20.47 -13.90 6.30
C ALA A 482 -19.54 -14.89 5.58
N MET A 483 -19.44 -16.14 6.05
CA MET A 483 -18.52 -17.12 5.49
C MET A 483 -18.59 -17.25 3.96
N PRO A 484 -19.78 -17.46 3.32
CA PRO A 484 -19.85 -17.53 1.87
C PRO A 484 -19.54 -16.18 1.19
N LEU A 485 -19.88 -15.03 1.80
CA LEU A 485 -19.56 -13.70 1.27
C LEU A 485 -18.04 -13.46 1.23
N TYR A 486 -17.31 -13.87 2.27
CA TYR A 486 -15.84 -13.81 2.27
C TYR A 486 -15.22 -14.72 1.20
N GLY A 487 -15.83 -15.88 0.92
CA GLY A 487 -15.43 -16.72 -0.20
C GLY A 487 -15.54 -15.97 -1.54
N MET A 488 -16.64 -15.24 -1.75
CA MET A 488 -16.84 -14.39 -2.93
C MET A 488 -15.83 -13.23 -2.98
N ARG A 489 -15.49 -12.64 -1.84
CA ARG A 489 -14.41 -11.62 -1.73
C ARG A 489 -13.06 -12.20 -2.16
N TRP A 490 -12.71 -13.40 -1.73
CA TRP A 490 -11.45 -14.07 -2.13
C TRP A 490 -11.40 -14.42 -3.61
N ILE A 491 -12.53 -14.81 -4.22
CA ILE A 491 -12.62 -14.97 -5.68
C ILE A 491 -12.20 -13.68 -6.40
N MET A 492 -12.70 -12.52 -5.96
CA MET A 492 -12.30 -11.23 -6.54
C MET A 492 -10.80 -10.94 -6.33
N ILE A 493 -10.23 -11.32 -5.19
CA ILE A 493 -8.80 -11.11 -4.90
C ILE A 493 -7.93 -11.99 -5.80
N LEU A 494 -8.28 -13.26 -6.00
CA LEU A 494 -7.58 -14.18 -6.92
C LEU A 494 -7.58 -13.62 -8.35
N LEU A 495 -8.71 -13.07 -8.78
CA LEU A 495 -8.89 -12.51 -10.12
C LEU A 495 -8.19 -11.15 -10.33
N ASN A 496 -7.53 -10.57 -9.32
CA ASN A 496 -6.69 -9.39 -9.51
C ASN A 496 -5.63 -9.59 -10.60
N GLU A 497 -5.25 -10.82 -10.93
CA GLU A 497 -4.31 -11.12 -12.04
C GLU A 497 -4.73 -10.54 -13.39
N PHE A 498 -6.02 -10.29 -13.59
CA PHE A 498 -6.56 -9.70 -14.82
C PHE A 498 -6.50 -8.17 -14.82
N LEU A 499 -6.15 -7.54 -13.70
CA LEU A 499 -6.04 -6.09 -13.62
C LEU A 499 -4.67 -5.61 -14.14
N PRO A 500 -4.64 -4.49 -14.88
CA PRO A 500 -3.40 -3.96 -15.43
C PRO A 500 -2.40 -3.58 -14.33
N GLY A 501 -1.12 -3.88 -14.57
CA GLY A 501 0.00 -3.53 -13.69
C GLY A 501 0.22 -4.46 -12.48
N ILE A 502 -0.60 -5.50 -12.29
CA ILE A 502 -0.42 -6.47 -11.18
C ILE A 502 0.78 -7.39 -11.43
N ALA A 503 0.91 -7.94 -12.64
CA ALA A 503 2.04 -8.81 -13.00
C ALA A 503 3.38 -8.09 -12.85
N GLU A 504 3.46 -6.84 -13.31
CA GLU A 504 4.66 -6.03 -13.16
C GLU A 504 4.96 -5.77 -11.68
N ARG A 505 4.00 -5.32 -10.87
CA ARG A 505 4.21 -5.09 -9.43
C ARG A 505 4.78 -6.30 -8.71
N ARG A 506 4.29 -7.51 -9.01
CA ARG A 506 4.81 -8.75 -8.39
C ARG A 506 6.23 -9.05 -8.81
N ARG A 507 6.58 -8.81 -10.08
CA ARG A 507 7.95 -8.96 -10.58
C ARG A 507 8.91 -8.04 -9.82
N LEU A 508 8.51 -6.79 -9.60
CA LEU A 508 9.33 -5.79 -8.88
C LEU A 508 9.51 -6.14 -7.39
N ALA A 509 8.48 -6.71 -6.76
CA ALA A 509 8.56 -7.18 -5.38
C ALA A 509 9.42 -8.43 -5.17
N GLY A 510 9.91 -9.07 -6.24
CA GLY A 510 10.63 -10.34 -6.13
C GLY A 510 9.72 -11.56 -6.03
N GLY A 511 8.46 -11.44 -6.47
CA GLY A 511 7.65 -12.61 -6.82
C GLY A 511 8.44 -13.46 -7.82
N GLY A 512 8.56 -14.76 -7.54
CA GLY A 512 9.36 -15.68 -8.36
C GLY A 512 9.03 -15.54 -9.84
N GLU A 513 9.99 -15.88 -10.72
CA GLU A 513 9.85 -15.87 -12.18
C GLU A 513 8.50 -16.49 -12.59
N CYS A 514 7.48 -15.66 -12.76
CA CYS A 514 6.19 -16.18 -13.11
C CYS A 514 6.21 -16.47 -14.60
N ASN A 515 5.96 -17.75 -14.90
CA ASN A 515 5.31 -18.25 -16.09
C ASN A 515 4.44 -17.18 -16.77
N ASN A 516 4.45 -17.17 -18.12
CA ASN A 516 3.60 -16.37 -19.00
C ASN A 516 2.33 -15.80 -18.30
N GLU A 517 2.11 -14.49 -18.35
CA GLU A 517 0.96 -13.79 -17.73
C GLU A 517 -0.38 -14.51 -17.99
N ALA A 518 -0.56 -15.05 -19.21
CA ALA A 518 -1.72 -15.83 -19.57
C ALA A 518 -1.90 -17.12 -18.73
N ASP A 519 -0.82 -17.80 -18.37
CA ASP A 519 -0.86 -18.97 -17.49
C ASP A 519 -1.21 -18.58 -16.06
N ALA A 520 -0.65 -17.49 -15.55
CA ALA A 520 -1.02 -16.97 -14.23
C ALA A 520 -2.52 -16.65 -14.17
N GLN A 521 -3.05 -15.92 -15.15
CA GLN A 521 -4.47 -15.60 -15.29
C GLN A 521 -5.34 -16.87 -15.34
N ARG A 522 -4.95 -17.85 -16.16
CA ARG A 522 -5.65 -19.14 -16.27
C ARG A 522 -5.67 -19.90 -14.94
N ILE A 523 -4.53 -19.99 -14.24
CA ILE A 523 -4.43 -20.68 -12.94
C ILE A 523 -5.31 -19.99 -11.90
N GLN A 524 -5.30 -18.66 -11.83
CA GLN A 524 -6.12 -17.93 -10.87
C GLN A 524 -7.62 -18.04 -11.17
N LEU A 525 -8.02 -18.06 -12.45
CA LEU A 525 -9.41 -18.30 -12.84
C LEU A 525 -9.87 -19.71 -12.44
N GLN A 526 -9.04 -20.74 -12.63
CA GLN A 526 -9.36 -22.10 -12.19
C GLN A 526 -9.54 -22.18 -10.66
N LYS A 527 -8.70 -21.48 -9.89
CA LYS A 527 -8.85 -21.37 -8.43
C LYS A 527 -10.15 -20.65 -8.04
N ALA A 528 -10.48 -19.56 -8.73
CA ALA A 528 -11.72 -18.82 -8.53
C ALA A 528 -12.96 -19.71 -8.75
N MET A 529 -12.97 -20.55 -9.78
CA MET A 529 -14.05 -21.51 -10.02
C MET A 529 -14.19 -22.53 -8.88
N LEU A 530 -13.07 -23.09 -8.38
CA LEU A 530 -13.10 -24.00 -7.24
C LEU A 530 -13.65 -23.33 -5.96
N TYR A 531 -13.29 -22.07 -5.73
CA TYR A 531 -13.81 -21.29 -4.61
C TYR A 531 -15.32 -21.06 -4.77
N ARG A 532 -15.78 -20.75 -5.99
CA ARG A 532 -17.19 -20.59 -6.31
C ARG A 532 -17.98 -21.86 -5.99
N ASP A 533 -17.47 -23.03 -6.36
CA ASP A 533 -18.11 -24.32 -6.06
C ASP A 533 -18.19 -24.60 -4.54
N ARG A 534 -17.13 -24.26 -3.80
CA ARG A 534 -17.12 -24.35 -2.33
C ARG A 534 -18.18 -23.42 -1.71
N VAL A 535 -18.27 -22.18 -2.19
CA VAL A 535 -19.29 -21.22 -1.74
C VAL A 535 -20.71 -21.71 -2.06
N ALA A 536 -20.94 -22.19 -3.28
CA ALA A 536 -22.25 -22.71 -3.69
C ALA A 536 -22.68 -23.92 -2.84
N THR A 537 -21.74 -24.80 -2.49
CA THR A 537 -21.99 -25.93 -1.59
C THR A 537 -22.39 -25.47 -0.19
N MET A 538 -21.70 -24.45 0.35
CA MET A 538 -22.04 -23.87 1.66
C MET A 538 -23.44 -23.25 1.64
N TYR A 539 -23.76 -22.50 0.59
CA TYR A 539 -25.07 -21.88 0.42
C TYR A 539 -26.19 -22.92 0.32
N ALA A 540 -26.05 -23.93 -0.55
CA ALA A 540 -27.04 -24.98 -0.73
C ALA A 540 -27.31 -25.77 0.56
N ASN A 541 -26.26 -26.07 1.34
CA ASN A 541 -26.40 -26.76 2.61
C ASN A 541 -27.20 -25.93 3.62
N ALA A 542 -27.03 -24.60 3.66
CA ALA A 542 -27.80 -23.73 4.56
C ALA A 542 -29.31 -23.80 4.31
N PHE A 543 -29.76 -23.90 3.04
CA PHE A 543 -31.19 -24.09 2.71
C PHE A 543 -31.72 -25.46 3.10
N LEU A 544 -30.94 -26.52 2.88
CA LEU A 544 -31.36 -27.90 3.20
C LEU A 544 -31.56 -28.12 4.71
N PHE A 545 -30.90 -27.35 5.56
CA PHE A 545 -31.12 -27.40 7.02
C PHE A 545 -32.24 -26.47 7.49
N ALA A 546 -32.53 -25.38 6.78
CA ALA A 546 -33.67 -24.51 7.08
C ALA A 546 -35.03 -25.21 6.83
N ASP A 547 -35.15 -25.99 5.76
CA ASP A 547 -36.37 -26.75 5.43
C ASP A 547 -36.70 -27.90 6.40
N LYS A 548 -35.73 -28.35 7.21
CA LYS A 548 -35.93 -29.43 8.20
C LYS A 548 -36.43 -28.94 9.56
N ASN A 549 -36.52 -27.63 9.77
CA ASN A 549 -36.96 -27.02 11.03
C ASN A 549 -38.37 -26.42 10.96
N ILE A 550 -39.17 -26.76 9.94
CA ILE A 550 -40.60 -26.45 9.94
C ILE A 550 -41.29 -27.44 10.91
N PRO A 551 -41.85 -26.99 12.04
CA PRO A 551 -42.63 -27.87 12.90
C PRO A 551 -43.90 -28.25 12.13
N THR A 552 -44.10 -29.55 11.89
CA THR A 552 -45.41 -30.09 11.48
C THR A 552 -46.43 -29.94 12.58
#